data_AF-A0A355H1R6-F1
#
_entry.id   AF-A0A355H1R6-F1
#
_cell.length_a   1.000
_cell.length_b   1.000
_cell.length_c   1.000
_cell.angle_alpha   90.00
_cell.angle_beta   90.00
_cell.angle_gamma   90.00
#
_symmetry.space_group_name_H-M   'P 1'
#
loop_
_entity.id
_entity.type
_entity.pdbx_description
1 polymer ?
#
loop_
_entity_poly.entity_id
_entity_poly.type
_entity_poly.pdbx_seq_one_letter_code
_entity_poly.pdbx_strand_id
1 'polypeptide(L)'
;MDVPRFSPPEIVVQVKALACELPAIHQVPLSRWRVADLGREVRGSGLAATISDSTIWRWLYEDAIRPWRYRSWIFPRDPQFAEKAGRILDLYERVWDGHVLRDDEFVLSADEKTSIQARRRRHATDPVRPGLPMKVELWHS
;
A
#
# COMPACT_ATOMS: atom_id res chain seq x y z
N MET A 1 10.84 -38.00 -22.71
CA MET A 1 11.71 -36.81 -22.89
C MET A 1 10.95 -35.64 -22.31
N ASP A 2 11.38 -35.14 -21.15
CA ASP A 2 10.75 -34.01 -20.48
C ASP A 2 11.34 -32.74 -21.10
N VAL A 3 10.56 -32.07 -21.96
CA VAL A 3 10.98 -30.83 -22.60
C VAL A 3 10.99 -29.76 -21.50
N PRO A 4 12.10 -29.06 -21.23
CA PRO A 4 12.07 -27.93 -20.32
C PRO A 4 11.04 -26.94 -20.87
N ARG A 5 9.92 -26.74 -20.15
CA ARG A 5 8.92 -25.72 -20.49
C ARG A 5 9.52 -24.36 -20.20
N PHE A 6 10.44 -23.92 -21.05
CA PHE A 6 10.85 -22.53 -21.11
C PHE A 6 9.68 -21.75 -21.69
N SER A 7 9.09 -20.89 -20.87
CA SER A 7 8.17 -19.90 -21.41
C SER A 7 8.96 -18.88 -22.23
N PRO A 8 8.40 -18.40 -23.34
CA PRO A 8 9.02 -17.35 -24.14
C PRO A 8 9.45 -16.17 -23.25
N PRO A 9 10.70 -15.67 -23.37
CA PRO A 9 11.19 -14.55 -22.55
C PRO A 9 10.28 -13.32 -22.60
N GLU A 10 9.66 -13.08 -23.76
CA GLU A 10 8.68 -12.01 -23.95
C GLU A 10 7.49 -12.12 -23.00
N ILE A 11 6.93 -13.31 -22.81
CA ILE A 11 5.80 -13.50 -21.89
C ILE A 11 6.23 -13.24 -20.45
N VAL A 12 7.43 -13.68 -20.06
CA VAL A 12 7.99 -13.43 -18.72
C VAL A 12 8.12 -11.92 -18.48
N VAL A 13 8.63 -11.17 -19.46
CA VAL A 13 8.79 -9.71 -19.38
C VAL A 13 7.42 -9.02 -19.27
N GLN A 14 6.44 -9.41 -20.09
CA GLN A 14 5.10 -8.81 -20.06
C GLN A 14 4.38 -9.08 -18.74
N VAL A 15 4.51 -10.29 -18.18
CA VAL A 15 3.96 -10.61 -16.84
C VAL A 15 4.61 -9.76 -15.74
N LYS A 16 5.93 -9.54 -15.83
CA LYS A 16 6.66 -8.67 -14.87
C LYS A 16 6.25 -7.21 -15.01
N ALA A 17 6.03 -6.73 -16.23
CA ALA A 17 5.52 -5.38 -16.50
C ALA A 17 4.12 -5.19 -15.89
N LEU A 18 3.20 -6.10 -16.19
CA LEU A 18 1.84 -6.12 -15.62
C LEU A 18 1.85 -6.11 -14.09
N ALA A 19 2.70 -6.93 -13.48
CA ALA A 19 2.88 -6.99 -12.03
C ALA A 19 3.36 -5.66 -11.44
N CYS A 20 4.08 -4.85 -12.21
CA CYS A 20 4.56 -3.51 -11.85
C CYS A 20 3.54 -2.40 -12.11
N GLU A 21 2.43 -2.67 -12.80
CA GLU A 21 1.37 -1.69 -13.05
C GLU A 21 0.35 -1.65 -11.91
N LEU A 22 -0.36 -0.53 -11.77
CA LEU A 22 -1.47 -0.43 -10.83
C LEU A 22 -2.70 -1.10 -11.42
N PRO A 23 -3.44 -1.95 -10.69
CA PRO A 23 -4.62 -2.62 -11.24
C PRO A 23 -5.69 -1.64 -11.78
N ALA A 24 -5.74 -0.42 -11.24
CA ALA A 24 -6.62 0.64 -11.74
C ALA A 24 -6.37 1.02 -13.22
N ILE A 25 -5.15 0.83 -13.73
CA ILE A 25 -4.80 1.05 -15.15
C ILE A 25 -5.53 0.04 -16.04
N HIS A 26 -5.72 -1.19 -15.53
CA HIS A 26 -6.43 -2.28 -16.21
C HIS A 26 -7.94 -2.27 -15.93
N GLN A 27 -8.47 -1.20 -15.33
CA GLN A 27 -9.88 -1.04 -14.99
C GLN A 27 -10.45 -2.16 -14.10
N VAL A 28 -9.59 -2.91 -13.40
CA VAL A 28 -10.04 -3.93 -12.45
C VAL A 28 -10.25 -3.30 -11.06
N PRO A 29 -11.30 -3.70 -10.31
CA PRO A 29 -11.62 -3.13 -8.99
C PRO A 29 -10.71 -3.69 -7.88
N LEU A 30 -9.41 -3.79 -8.15
CA LEU A 30 -8.41 -4.33 -7.24
C LEU A 30 -7.53 -3.20 -6.73
N SER A 31 -7.27 -3.20 -5.41
CA SER A 31 -6.31 -2.27 -4.82
C SER A 31 -4.86 -2.67 -5.09
N ARG A 32 -4.61 -3.94 -5.38
CA ARG A 32 -3.29 -4.52 -5.63
C ARG A 32 -3.41 -5.82 -6.41
N TRP A 33 -2.33 -6.22 -7.08
CA TRP A 33 -2.23 -7.53 -7.71
C TRP A 33 -1.92 -8.63 -6.67
N ARG A 34 -2.73 -9.69 -6.65
CA ARG A 34 -2.31 -11.00 -6.12
C ARG A 34 -1.89 -11.90 -7.28
N VAL A 35 -1.17 -12.97 -6.99
CA VAL A 35 -0.71 -13.93 -8.01
C VAL A 35 -1.89 -14.49 -8.82
N ALA A 36 -2.99 -14.86 -8.16
CA ALA A 36 -4.17 -15.38 -8.83
C ALA A 36 -4.88 -14.33 -9.70
N ASP A 37 -4.83 -13.06 -9.31
CA ASP A 37 -5.40 -11.95 -10.08
C ASP A 37 -4.56 -11.70 -11.34
N LEU A 38 -3.23 -11.74 -11.22
CA LEU A 38 -2.32 -11.69 -12.37
C LEU A 38 -2.54 -12.87 -13.31
N GLY A 39 -2.70 -14.09 -12.78
CA GLY A 39 -3.01 -15.26 -13.59
C GLY A 39 -4.32 -15.09 -14.36
N ARG A 40 -5.35 -14.54 -13.72
CA ARG A 40 -6.63 -14.23 -14.37
C ARG A 40 -6.46 -13.19 -15.48
N GLU A 41 -5.72 -12.13 -15.22
CA GLU A 41 -5.48 -11.04 -16.18
C GLU A 41 -4.65 -11.52 -17.38
N VAL A 42 -3.60 -12.30 -17.15
CA VAL A 42 -2.75 -12.90 -18.20
C VAL A 42 -3.55 -13.84 -19.11
N ARG A 43 -4.49 -14.60 -18.54
CA ARG A 43 -5.40 -15.46 -19.32
C ARG A 43 -6.48 -14.65 -20.04
N GLY A 44 -7.05 -13.64 -19.38
CA GLY A 44 -8.12 -12.81 -19.92
C GLY A 44 -7.67 -11.87 -21.05
N SER A 45 -6.43 -11.37 -20.98
CA SER A 45 -5.81 -10.53 -22.02
C SER A 45 -5.31 -11.33 -23.23
N GLY A 46 -5.36 -12.66 -23.18
CA GLY A 46 -4.84 -13.54 -24.25
C GLY A 46 -3.32 -13.66 -24.27
N LEU A 47 -2.61 -13.09 -23.29
CA LEU A 47 -1.15 -13.13 -23.19
C LEU A 47 -0.62 -14.57 -23.05
N ALA A 48 -1.25 -15.38 -22.21
CA ALA A 48 -0.94 -16.80 -22.15
C ALA A 48 -2.10 -17.64 -21.56
N ALA A 49 -2.57 -18.63 -22.31
CA ALA A 49 -3.72 -19.45 -21.91
C ALA A 49 -3.41 -20.47 -20.81
N THR A 50 -2.18 -20.98 -20.71
CA THR A 50 -1.83 -22.18 -19.91
C THR A 50 -0.83 -21.95 -18.79
N ILE A 51 -0.52 -20.69 -18.46
CA ILE A 51 0.42 -20.38 -17.38
C ILE A 51 -0.24 -20.58 -16.02
N SER A 52 0.44 -21.34 -15.16
CA SER A 52 0.03 -21.54 -13.77
C SER A 52 0.43 -20.34 -12.90
N ASP A 53 -0.40 -20.08 -11.89
CA ASP A 53 -0.14 -19.04 -10.89
C ASP A 53 1.20 -19.28 -10.16
N SER A 54 1.59 -20.55 -9.93
CA SER A 54 2.89 -20.92 -9.36
C SER A 54 4.09 -20.51 -10.24
N THR A 55 3.92 -20.57 -11.57
CA THR A 55 4.95 -20.14 -12.52
C THR A 55 5.12 -18.63 -12.50
N ILE A 56 3.99 -17.89 -12.46
CA ILE A 56 3.99 -16.44 -12.29
C ILE A 56 4.69 -16.05 -10.99
N TRP A 57 4.33 -16.69 -9.87
CA TRP A 57 4.95 -16.42 -8.58
C TRP A 57 6.46 -16.63 -8.63
N ARG A 58 6.95 -17.71 -9.25
CA ARG A 58 8.38 -17.99 -9.38
C ARG A 58 9.11 -16.89 -10.15
N TRP A 59 8.60 -16.46 -11.31
CA TRP A 59 9.22 -15.38 -12.09
C TRP A 59 9.28 -14.06 -11.35
N LEU A 60 8.23 -13.72 -10.61
CA LEU A 60 8.20 -12.51 -9.80
C LEU A 60 9.14 -12.61 -8.60
N TYR A 61 9.21 -13.79 -7.98
CA TYR A 61 10.08 -14.02 -6.83
C TYR A 61 11.56 -13.92 -7.19
N GLU A 62 11.97 -14.51 -8.32
CA GLU A 62 13.35 -14.46 -8.83
C GLU A 62 13.85 -13.03 -9.02
N ASP A 63 12.99 -12.11 -9.45
CA ASP A 63 13.30 -10.69 -9.65
C ASP A 63 12.98 -9.81 -8.43
N ALA A 64 12.63 -10.41 -7.29
CA ALA A 64 12.18 -9.71 -6.09
C ALA A 64 11.00 -8.73 -6.33
N ILE A 65 10.15 -9.01 -7.32
CA ILE A 65 8.92 -8.29 -7.61
C ILE A 65 7.81 -8.90 -6.75
N ARG A 66 7.21 -8.09 -5.86
CA ARG A 66 6.19 -8.56 -4.91
C ARG A 66 4.99 -7.62 -4.88
N PRO A 67 4.09 -7.68 -5.87
CA PRO A 67 2.96 -6.75 -6.00
C PRO A 67 1.98 -6.78 -4.81
N TRP A 68 1.94 -7.91 -4.09
CA TRP A 68 1.15 -8.08 -2.88
C TRP A 68 1.79 -7.47 -1.62
N ARG A 69 3.07 -7.10 -1.68
CA ARG A 69 3.79 -6.46 -0.56
C ARG A 69 3.69 -4.94 -0.72
N TYR A 70 2.98 -4.31 0.20
CA TYR A 70 2.87 -2.86 0.25
C TYR A 70 3.30 -2.34 1.62
N ARG A 71 3.74 -1.08 1.65
CA ARG A 71 4.05 -0.34 2.87
C ARG A 71 3.19 0.89 2.91
N SER A 72 2.43 1.05 4.00
CA SER A 72 1.81 2.32 4.34
C SER A 72 2.87 3.29 4.82
N TRP A 73 2.80 4.53 4.33
CA TRP A 73 3.71 5.58 4.76
C TRP A 73 2.95 6.88 5.01
N ILE A 74 3.31 7.57 6.09
CA ILE A 74 2.79 8.89 6.46
C ILE A 74 3.85 9.91 6.04
N PHE A 75 3.50 10.85 5.16
CA PHE A 75 4.40 11.92 4.70
C PHE A 75 4.84 12.81 5.89
N PRO A 76 5.89 13.65 5.77
CA PRO A 76 6.50 14.35 6.88
C PRO A 76 5.49 15.07 7.78
N ARG A 77 5.72 14.91 9.08
CA ARG A 77 4.99 15.55 10.17
C ARG A 77 4.87 17.05 9.92
N ASP A 78 3.69 17.59 10.25
CA ASP A 78 3.44 19.01 10.44
C ASP A 78 4.69 19.68 11.06
N PRO A 79 5.24 20.78 10.51
CA PRO A 79 6.37 21.49 11.10
C PRO A 79 6.17 21.85 12.58
N GLN A 80 4.93 22.02 13.01
CA GLN A 80 4.54 22.28 14.40
C GLN A 80 4.19 21.01 15.20
N PHE A 81 4.49 19.82 14.69
CA PHE A 81 4.11 18.55 15.32
C PHE A 81 4.62 18.44 16.76
N ALA A 82 5.88 18.81 17.01
CA ALA A 82 6.44 18.73 18.35
C ALA A 82 5.71 19.65 19.34
N GLU A 83 5.38 20.86 18.90
CA GLU A 83 4.64 21.84 19.70
C GLU A 83 3.20 21.37 19.98
N LYS A 84 2.50 20.89 18.95
CA LYS A 84 1.13 20.37 19.07
C LYS A 84 1.08 19.10 19.92
N ALA A 85 2.05 18.19 19.74
CA ALA A 85 2.15 16.97 20.53
C ALA A 85 2.48 17.28 22.00
N GLY A 86 3.36 18.26 22.27
CA GLY A 86 3.66 18.71 23.62
C GLY A 86 2.41 19.12 24.38
N ARG A 87 1.57 19.98 23.79
CA ARG A 87 0.29 20.39 24.40
C ARG A 87 -0.65 19.22 24.70
N ILE A 88 -0.67 18.20 23.86
CA ILE A 88 -1.49 16.99 24.08
C ILE A 88 -0.90 16.13 25.21
N LEU A 89 0.42 16.00 25.28
CA LEU A 89 1.11 15.28 26.35
C LEU A 89 0.90 15.97 27.70
N ASP A 90 0.99 17.30 27.75
CA ASP A 90 0.69 18.10 28.94
C ASP A 90 -0.73 17.80 29.43
N LEU A 91 -1.71 17.74 28.53
CA LEU A 91 -3.10 17.39 28.89
C LEU A 91 -3.24 15.99 29.48
N TYR A 92 -2.47 14.99 29.02
CA TYR A 92 -2.43 13.66 29.65
C TYR A 92 -1.83 13.70 31.05
N GLU A 93 -0.88 14.60 31.30
CA GLU A 93 -0.30 14.86 32.61
C GLU A 93 -1.17 15.77 33.48
N ARG A 94 -2.38 16.12 33.02
CA ARG A 94 -3.30 17.08 33.67
C ARG A 94 -2.65 18.47 33.82
N VAL A 95 -1.88 18.91 32.84
CA VAL A 95 -1.27 20.23 32.77
C VAL A 95 -1.84 20.99 31.56
N TRP A 96 -2.25 22.23 31.77
CA TRP A 96 -2.68 23.15 30.72
C TRP A 96 -2.01 24.50 30.91
N ASP A 97 -1.32 24.98 29.86
CA ASP A 97 -0.57 26.25 29.87
C ASP A 97 0.39 26.38 31.08
N GLY A 98 1.01 25.27 31.49
CA GLY A 98 1.92 25.21 32.63
C GLY A 98 1.25 25.10 34.01
N HIS A 99 -0.08 24.99 34.07
CA HIS A 99 -0.84 24.86 35.31
C HIS A 99 -1.47 23.48 35.47
N VAL A 100 -1.42 22.92 36.68
CA VAL A 100 -2.08 21.65 37.00
C VAL A 100 -3.59 21.86 37.04
N LEU A 101 -4.32 21.01 36.31
CA LEU A 101 -5.78 21.00 36.29
C LEU A 101 -6.33 20.63 37.67
N ARG A 102 -7.37 21.36 38.08
CA ARG A 102 -8.08 21.13 39.35
C ARG A 102 -8.91 19.85 39.29
N ASP A 103 -9.39 19.41 40.45
CA ASP A 103 -10.19 18.17 40.57
C ASP A 103 -11.55 18.26 39.86
N ASP A 104 -12.05 19.47 39.61
CA ASP A 104 -13.27 19.77 38.86
C ASP A 104 -13.02 20.04 37.36
N GLU A 105 -11.78 19.95 36.90
CA GLU A 105 -11.38 20.12 35.50
C GLU A 105 -11.07 18.77 34.83
N PHE A 106 -11.60 18.60 33.61
CA PHE A 106 -11.57 17.34 32.87
C PHE A 106 -11.05 17.53 31.45
N VAL A 107 -10.22 16.59 31.00
CA VAL A 107 -9.78 16.50 29.60
C VAL A 107 -10.74 15.58 28.86
N LEU A 108 -11.41 16.11 27.84
CA LEU A 108 -12.26 15.34 26.95
C LEU A 108 -11.54 15.11 25.62
N SER A 109 -11.22 13.84 25.33
CA SER A 109 -10.66 13.45 24.04
C SER A 109 -11.75 12.87 23.16
N ALA A 110 -12.11 13.58 22.10
CA ALA A 110 -13.02 13.08 21.06
C ALA A 110 -12.19 12.69 19.84
N ASP A 111 -12.11 11.39 19.55
CA ASP A 111 -11.66 10.90 18.25
C ASP A 111 -12.85 10.98 17.30
N GLU A 112 -12.77 11.85 16.29
CA GLU A 112 -13.76 11.86 15.23
C GLU A 112 -13.61 10.56 14.44
N LYS A 113 -14.55 9.63 14.64
CA LYS A 113 -14.64 8.43 13.80
C LYS A 113 -15.14 8.85 12.42
N THR A 114 -14.24 9.32 11.57
CA THR A 114 -14.54 9.69 10.18
C THR A 114 -14.87 8.41 9.39
N SER A 115 -16.09 7.93 9.53
CA SER A 115 -16.62 6.86 8.71
C SER A 115 -16.64 7.36 7.27
N ILE A 116 -15.67 6.86 6.50
CA ILE A 116 -15.66 6.76 5.05
C ILE A 116 -15.84 8.11 4.33
N GLN A 117 -14.72 8.76 4.07
CA GLN A 117 -14.47 9.24 2.71
C GLN A 117 -12.97 9.10 2.43
N ALA A 118 -12.64 8.31 1.41
CA ALA A 118 -11.31 8.25 0.84
C ALA A 118 -11.01 9.63 0.22
N ARG A 119 -10.58 10.58 1.05
CA ARG A 119 -10.01 11.84 0.57
C ARG A 119 -8.88 11.48 -0.39
N ARG A 120 -8.88 12.14 -1.54
CA ARG A 120 -7.87 11.92 -2.59
C ARG A 120 -6.49 11.98 -1.95
N ARG A 121 -5.69 10.92 -2.12
CA ARG A 121 -4.30 10.90 -1.64
C ARG A 121 -3.59 12.14 -2.18
N ARG A 122 -2.88 12.90 -1.34
CA ARG A 122 -2.10 14.05 -1.83
C ARG A 122 -0.91 13.55 -2.64
N HIS A 123 -0.37 12.39 -2.26
CA HIS A 123 0.70 11.73 -3.00
C HIS A 123 0.15 10.55 -3.81
N ALA A 124 0.56 10.49 -5.07
CA ALA A 124 0.24 9.37 -5.94
C ALA A 124 0.80 8.07 -5.36
N THR A 125 0.13 6.94 -5.62
CA THR A 125 0.65 5.62 -5.23
C THR A 125 1.85 5.28 -6.09
N ASP A 126 2.98 5.01 -5.45
CA ASP A 126 4.16 4.51 -6.16
C ASP A 126 3.96 3.01 -6.44
N PRO A 127 4.00 2.58 -7.71
CA PRO A 127 3.88 1.17 -8.07
C PRO A 127 5.05 0.34 -7.56
N VAL A 128 4.89 -0.99 -7.57
CA VAL A 128 5.97 -1.91 -7.21
C VAL A 128 7.10 -1.82 -8.22
N ARG A 129 8.34 -1.96 -7.74
CA ARG A 129 9.55 -2.11 -8.56
C ARG A 129 10.39 -3.25 -7.98
N PRO A 130 11.34 -3.85 -8.73
CA PRO A 130 12.26 -4.83 -8.18
C PRO A 130 12.90 -4.36 -6.87
N GLY A 131 12.74 -5.13 -5.80
CA GLY A 131 13.27 -4.80 -4.46
C GLY A 131 12.55 -3.68 -3.69
N LEU A 132 11.60 -2.96 -4.30
CA LEU A 132 10.87 -1.85 -3.69
C LEU A 132 9.36 -2.18 -3.60
N PRO A 133 8.78 -2.26 -2.39
CA PRO A 133 7.35 -2.52 -2.25
C PRO A 133 6.54 -1.30 -2.74
N MET A 134 5.29 -1.56 -3.13
CA MET A 134 4.32 -0.50 -3.40
C MET A 134 4.19 0.42 -2.18
N LYS A 135 4.22 1.75 -2.39
CA LYS A 135 4.03 2.73 -1.32
C LYS A 135 2.66 3.37 -1.45
N VAL A 136 1.88 3.24 -0.39
CA VAL A 136 0.52 3.78 -0.34
C VAL A 136 0.46 4.79 0.80
N GLU A 137 0.09 6.02 0.48
CA GLU A 137 -0.24 7.02 1.50
C GLU A 137 -1.50 6.60 2.26
N LEU A 138 -1.39 6.53 3.58
CA LEU A 138 -2.52 6.42 4.50
C LEU A 138 -2.66 7.75 5.24
N TRP A 139 -3.77 8.44 5.01
CA TRP A 139 -4.23 9.50 5.91
C TRP A 139 -4.87 8.82 7.11
N HIS A 140 -4.30 9.01 8.31
CA HIS A 140 -5.15 9.09 9.49
C HIS A 140 -5.61 10.54 9.55
N SER A 141 -6.93 10.72 9.60
CA SER A 141 -7.61 12.00 9.78
C SER A 141 -7.07 12.74 10.99
#